data_AF-A0A6I0E291-F1
#
_entry.id   AF-A0A6I0E291-F1
#
_cell.length_a   1.000
_cell.length_b   1.000
_cell.length_c   1.000
_cell.angle_alpha   90.00
_cell.angle_beta   90.00
_cell.angle_gamma   90.00
#
_symmetry.space_group_name_H-M   'P 1'
#
loop_
_entity.id
_entity.type
_entity.pdbx_description
1 polymer ?
#
loop_
_entity_poly.entity_id
_entity_poly.type
_entity_poly.pdbx_seq_one_letter_code
_entity_poly.pdbx_strand_id
1 'polypeptide(L)'
;MKRIVSIALVAVVLLGMVTTVEAQRRDMRKGEMRQGKREMMSAEQRAGFMAKQLDLTDAERLKLQALFEKQETKAMKHREEMQKMREERRAKMAAERKANQAELIKIIGNDKFQELQAKRIARLENENRRLKMNAEKQGRRHPGMAKHKKQAN
;
A
#
# COMPACT_ATOMS: atom_id res chain seq x y z
N MET A 1 13.69 -38.55 -39.89
CA MET A 1 13.97 -37.52 -38.86
C MET A 1 12.95 -36.38 -38.93
N LYS A 2 11.79 -36.46 -38.26
CA LYS A 2 10.82 -35.35 -38.14
C LYS A 2 9.88 -35.49 -36.92
N ARG A 3 10.35 -35.87 -35.71
CA ARG A 3 9.46 -35.97 -34.51
C ARG A 3 10.12 -35.66 -33.15
N ILE A 4 11.22 -34.91 -33.11
CA ILE A 4 11.91 -34.60 -31.84
C ILE A 4 12.37 -33.12 -31.78
N VAL A 5 11.69 -32.20 -32.48
CA VAL A 5 12.02 -30.76 -32.40
C VAL A 5 11.05 -30.00 -31.49
N SER A 6 9.94 -30.60 -31.06
CA SER A 6 8.87 -29.90 -30.35
C SER A 6 8.97 -29.89 -28.81
N ILE A 7 9.95 -30.55 -28.20
CA ILE A 7 9.99 -30.72 -26.73
C ILE A 7 10.99 -29.77 -26.05
N ALA A 8 11.90 -29.14 -26.79
CA ALA A 8 12.93 -28.29 -26.21
C ALA A 8 12.47 -26.83 -25.89
N LEU A 9 11.27 -26.41 -26.31
CA LEU A 9 10.81 -25.02 -26.11
C LEU A 9 10.01 -24.79 -24.81
N VAL A 10 9.73 -25.84 -24.03
CA VAL A 10 8.85 -25.75 -22.84
C VAL A 10 9.63 -25.41 -21.56
N ALA A 11 10.95 -25.61 -21.54
CA ALA A 11 11.76 -25.41 -20.33
C ALA A 11 12.19 -23.94 -20.08
N VAL A 12 12.18 -23.08 -21.10
CA VAL A 12 12.71 -21.69 -20.97
C VAL A 12 11.67 -20.72 -20.38
N VAL A 13 10.37 -21.04 -20.44
CA VAL A 13 9.33 -20.14 -19.90
C VAL A 13 9.11 -20.32 -18.39
N LEU A 14 9.40 -21.51 -17.83
CA LEU A 14 9.23 -21.76 -16.40
C LEU A 14 10.33 -21.12 -15.53
N LEU A 15 11.51 -20.83 -16.09
CA LEU A 15 12.60 -20.12 -15.41
C LEU A 15 12.54 -18.58 -15.56
N GLY A 16 11.65 -18.05 -16.40
CA GLY A 16 11.52 -16.61 -16.63
C GLY A 16 10.77 -15.83 -15.54
N MET A 17 10.22 -16.50 -14.52
CA MET A 17 9.41 -15.86 -13.48
C MET A 17 10.22 -15.26 -12.31
N VAL A 18 11.54 -15.17 -12.40
CA VAL A 18 12.36 -14.54 -11.34
C VAL A 18 12.87 -13.13 -11.73
N THR A 19 12.94 -12.78 -13.02
CA THR A 19 13.61 -11.53 -13.45
C THR A 19 12.70 -10.34 -13.74
N THR A 20 11.37 -10.43 -13.58
CA THR A 20 10.46 -9.29 -13.85
C THR A 20 9.77 -8.70 -12.62
N VAL A 21 10.10 -9.16 -11.41
CA VAL A 21 9.66 -8.50 -10.17
C VAL A 21 10.15 -7.06 -10.10
N GLU A 22 11.29 -6.73 -10.73
CA GLU A 22 11.79 -5.34 -10.77
C GLU A 22 11.12 -4.48 -11.86
N ALA A 23 10.68 -5.07 -12.97
CA ALA A 23 10.00 -4.35 -14.05
C ALA A 23 8.55 -3.97 -13.70
N GLN A 24 7.81 -4.84 -12.99
CA GLN A 24 6.48 -4.51 -12.47
C GLN A 24 6.50 -3.59 -11.24
N ARG A 25 7.66 -3.34 -10.63
CA ARG A 25 7.80 -2.38 -9.51
C ARG A 25 7.88 -0.93 -9.97
N ARG A 26 8.18 -0.64 -11.26
CA ARG A 26 8.35 0.74 -11.73
C ARG A 26 7.05 1.51 -11.95
N ASP A 27 5.96 0.86 -12.36
CA ASP A 27 4.72 1.56 -12.74
C ASP A 27 3.52 1.38 -11.78
N MET A 28 3.69 0.60 -10.72
CA MET A 28 2.73 0.51 -9.60
C MET A 28 2.92 1.63 -8.55
N ARG A 29 3.76 2.63 -8.83
CA ARG A 29 4.14 3.69 -7.87
C ARG A 29 3.35 4.98 -8.11
N LYS A 30 2.03 4.90 -8.22
CA LYS A 30 1.17 6.11 -8.30
C LYS A 30 -0.28 5.88 -7.85
N GLY A 31 -0.41 5.13 -6.76
CA GLY A 31 -1.61 5.09 -5.90
C GLY A 31 -1.27 5.44 -4.45
N GLU A 32 -0.04 5.87 -4.17
CA GLU A 32 0.29 6.61 -2.96
C GLU A 32 -0.44 7.96 -3.08
N MET A 33 -1.71 8.00 -2.67
CA MET A 33 -2.11 9.12 -1.83
C MET A 33 -1.04 9.13 -0.76
N ARG A 34 -0.02 9.98 -0.95
CA ARG A 34 0.84 10.45 0.12
C ARG A 34 -0.17 10.97 1.15
N GLN A 35 -0.62 10.09 2.04
CA GLN A 35 -0.59 10.41 3.45
C GLN A 35 0.90 10.70 3.69
N GLY A 36 1.34 11.88 3.25
CA GLY A 36 2.65 12.40 3.59
C GLY A 36 2.70 12.23 5.08
N LYS A 37 3.76 11.56 5.55
CA LYS A 37 3.99 11.20 6.94
C LYS A 37 3.53 12.40 7.78
N ARG A 38 2.29 12.37 8.29
CA ARG A 38 1.77 13.50 9.04
C ARG A 38 2.68 13.52 10.24
N GLU A 39 3.49 14.57 10.36
CA GLU A 39 4.36 14.73 11.50
C GLU A 39 3.44 14.69 12.72
N MET A 40 3.50 13.57 13.44
CA MET A 40 2.75 13.45 14.67
C MET A 40 3.48 14.35 15.65
N MET A 41 2.74 15.26 16.28
CA MET A 41 3.27 16.09 17.35
C MET A 41 3.83 15.18 18.44
N SER A 42 5.01 15.53 18.96
CA SER A 42 5.61 14.80 20.08
C SER A 42 4.75 14.90 21.34
N ALA A 43 4.94 13.99 22.28
CA ALA A 43 4.30 14.03 23.61
C ALA A 43 4.48 15.41 24.29
N GLU A 44 5.67 15.99 24.21
CA GLU A 44 5.97 17.31 24.75
C GLU A 44 5.21 18.43 24.01
N GLN A 45 5.16 18.41 22.68
CA GLN A 45 4.41 19.39 21.90
C GLN A 45 2.90 19.29 22.18
N ARG A 46 2.36 18.08 22.33
CA ARG A 46 0.96 17.86 22.70
C ARG A 46 0.67 18.35 24.11
N ALA A 47 1.54 18.05 25.07
CA ALA A 47 1.40 18.51 26.45
C ALA A 47 1.49 20.04 26.53
N GLY A 48 2.42 20.66 25.79
CA GLY A 48 2.57 22.11 25.72
C GLY A 48 1.37 22.81 25.07
N PHE A 49 0.80 22.24 24.00
CA PHE A 49 -0.42 22.79 23.39
C PHE A 49 -1.62 22.69 24.33
N MET A 50 -1.81 21.53 24.97
CA MET A 50 -2.93 21.32 25.90
C MET A 50 -2.79 22.13 27.19
N ALA A 51 -1.55 22.32 27.68
CA ALA A 51 -1.28 23.20 28.80
C ALA A 51 -1.64 24.66 28.51
N LYS A 52 -1.33 25.16 27.30
CA LYS A 52 -1.71 26.52 26.88
C LYS A 52 -3.21 26.67 26.66
N GLN A 53 -3.90 25.61 26.24
CA GLN A 53 -5.34 25.67 25.98
C GLN A 53 -6.18 25.65 27.26
N LEU A 54 -5.65 25.04 28.32
CA LEU A 54 -6.35 24.82 29.59
C LEU A 54 -5.71 25.57 30.77
N ASP A 55 -4.75 26.47 30.49
CA ASP A 55 -3.96 27.21 31.48
C ASP A 55 -3.40 26.32 32.60
N LEU A 56 -2.83 25.16 32.23
CA LEU A 56 -2.27 24.21 33.18
C LEU A 56 -0.96 24.72 33.78
N THR A 57 -0.73 24.39 35.05
CA THR A 57 0.54 24.63 35.73
C THR A 57 1.67 23.77 35.15
N ASP A 58 2.92 24.15 35.38
CA ASP A 58 4.08 23.36 34.93
C ASP A 58 4.09 21.94 35.52
N ALA A 59 3.66 21.78 36.77
CA ALA A 59 3.55 20.48 37.40
C ALA A 59 2.50 19.58 36.72
N GLU A 60 1.39 20.14 36.27
CA GLU A 60 0.34 19.41 35.53
C GLU A 60 0.77 19.10 34.11
N ARG A 61 1.45 20.04 33.44
CA ARG A 61 2.04 19.83 32.11
C ARG A 61 3.03 18.67 32.11
N LEU A 62 3.89 18.56 33.11
CA LEU A 62 4.85 17.45 33.24
C LEU A 62 4.13 16.10 33.44
N LYS A 63 3.08 16.05 34.26
CA LYS A 63 2.26 14.83 34.42
C LYS A 63 1.60 14.43 33.10
N LEU A 64 1.12 15.42 32.34
CA LEU A 64 0.48 15.20 31.05
C LEU A 64 1.47 14.71 29.98
N GLN A 65 2.67 15.28 29.95
CA GLN A 65 3.76 14.80 29.10
C GLN A 65 4.09 13.32 29.37
N ALA A 66 4.30 12.97 30.64
CA ALA A 66 4.58 11.59 31.03
C ALA A 66 3.43 10.63 30.67
N LEU A 67 2.18 11.09 30.69
CA LEU A 67 1.02 10.31 30.23
C LEU A 67 1.06 10.09 28.72
N PHE A 68 1.40 11.10 27.93
CA PHE A 68 1.51 10.98 26.47
C PHE A 68 2.68 10.08 26.04
N GLU A 69 3.83 10.15 26.70
CA GLU A 69 4.95 9.23 26.46
C GLU A 69 4.56 7.76 26.69
N LYS A 70 3.80 7.48 27.76
CA LYS A 70 3.23 6.14 28.01
C LYS A 70 2.23 5.71 26.93
N GLN A 71 1.45 6.64 26.38
CA GLN A 71 0.52 6.32 25.29
C GLN A 71 1.26 6.04 23.98
N GLU A 72 2.31 6.82 23.68
CA GLU A 72 3.13 6.66 22.48
C GLU A 72 3.84 5.32 22.47
N THR A 73 4.45 4.92 23.58
CA THR A 73 5.10 3.60 23.69
C THR A 73 4.10 2.45 23.49
N LYS A 74 2.89 2.53 24.06
CA LYS A 74 1.81 1.56 23.80
C LYS A 74 1.39 1.55 22.33
N ALA A 75 1.25 2.72 21.72
CA ALA A 75 0.88 2.84 20.32
C ALA A 75 1.95 2.27 19.37
N MET A 76 3.24 2.46 19.69
CA MET A 76 4.35 1.87 18.93
C MET A 76 4.31 0.34 19.00
N LYS A 77 4.19 -0.23 20.19
CA LYS A 77 4.07 -1.70 20.36
C LYS A 77 2.89 -2.27 19.57
N HIS A 78 1.73 -1.63 19.67
CA HIS A 78 0.56 -2.07 18.93
C HIS A 78 0.76 -1.98 17.40
N ARG A 79 1.45 -0.94 16.91
CA ARG A 79 1.79 -0.84 15.47
C ARG A 79 2.70 -1.97 15.02
N GLU A 80 3.71 -2.32 15.81
CA GLU A 80 4.62 -3.43 15.51
C GLU A 80 3.89 -4.78 15.50
N GLU A 81 3.03 -5.03 16.48
CA GLU A 81 2.19 -6.24 16.52
C GLU A 81 1.28 -6.34 15.29
N MET A 82 0.63 -5.23 14.93
CA MET A 82 -0.24 -5.18 13.76
C MET A 82 0.54 -5.33 12.45
N GLN A 83 1.78 -4.84 12.37
CA GLN A 83 2.65 -5.08 11.23
C GLN A 83 2.99 -6.56 11.09
N LYS A 84 3.41 -7.22 12.18
CA LYS A 84 3.70 -8.66 12.19
C LYS A 84 2.47 -9.48 11.77
N MET A 85 1.31 -9.21 12.36
CA MET A 85 0.06 -9.90 12.00
C MET A 85 -0.32 -9.69 10.52
N ARG A 86 -0.09 -8.49 9.97
CA ARG A 86 -0.32 -8.23 8.54
C ARG A 86 0.61 -9.03 7.65
N GLU A 87 1.88 -9.17 8.03
CA GLU A 87 2.86 -9.96 7.28
C GLU A 87 2.54 -11.46 7.31
N GLU A 88 2.22 -11.99 8.49
CA GLU A 88 1.78 -13.37 8.65
C GLU A 88 0.53 -13.67 7.82
N ARG A 89 -0.48 -12.81 7.91
CA ARG A 89 -1.70 -12.95 7.12
C ARG A 89 -1.42 -12.86 5.63
N ARG A 90 -0.51 -11.97 5.20
CA ARG A 90 -0.10 -11.86 3.79
C ARG A 90 0.56 -13.16 3.31
N ALA A 91 1.40 -13.78 4.13
CA ALA A 91 2.05 -15.05 3.80
C ALA A 91 1.01 -16.18 3.67
N LYS A 92 0.09 -16.32 4.64
CA LYS A 92 -1.01 -17.31 4.59
C LYS A 92 -1.85 -17.16 3.33
N MET A 93 -2.31 -15.94 3.05
CA MET A 93 -3.12 -15.66 1.85
C MET A 93 -2.33 -15.86 0.54
N ALA A 94 -1.00 -15.72 0.54
CA ALA A 94 -0.20 -16.01 -0.64
C ALA A 94 -0.10 -17.52 -0.89
N ALA A 95 0.05 -18.32 0.16
CA ALA A 95 0.06 -19.78 0.07
C ALA A 95 -1.30 -20.32 -0.41
N GLU A 96 -2.40 -19.88 0.21
CA GLU A 96 -3.76 -20.26 -0.18
C GLU A 96 -4.06 -19.89 -1.63
N ARG A 97 -3.65 -18.69 -2.08
CA ARG A 97 -3.83 -18.29 -3.49
C ARG A 97 -3.11 -19.21 -4.45
N LYS A 98 -1.90 -19.68 -4.14
CA LYS A 98 -1.16 -20.62 -4.99
C LYS A 98 -1.84 -21.99 -5.03
N ALA A 99 -2.30 -22.50 -3.89
CA ALA A 99 -3.04 -23.77 -3.82
C ALA A 99 -4.32 -23.70 -4.67
N ASN A 100 -5.12 -22.65 -4.46
CA ASN A 100 -6.36 -22.43 -5.21
C ASN A 100 -6.13 -22.25 -6.71
N GLN A 101 -5.02 -21.62 -7.12
CA GLN A 101 -4.65 -21.53 -8.53
C GLN A 101 -4.34 -22.89 -9.13
N ALA A 102 -3.60 -23.74 -8.43
CA ALA A 102 -3.30 -25.09 -8.90
C ALA A 102 -4.57 -25.94 -9.04
N GLU A 103 -5.48 -25.86 -8.07
CA GLU A 103 -6.79 -26.53 -8.15
C GLU A 103 -7.64 -25.99 -9.29
N LEU A 104 -7.67 -24.66 -9.47
CA LEU A 104 -8.41 -24.05 -10.56
C LEU A 104 -7.86 -24.50 -11.92
N ILE A 105 -6.54 -24.53 -12.10
CA ILE A 105 -5.90 -25.04 -13.33
C ILE A 105 -6.31 -26.50 -13.60
N LYS A 106 -6.39 -27.35 -12.57
CA LYS A 106 -6.87 -28.73 -12.72
C LYS A 106 -8.31 -28.81 -13.20
N ILE A 107 -9.19 -27.90 -12.76
CA ILE A 107 -10.62 -27.91 -13.11
C ILE A 107 -10.87 -27.34 -14.51
N ILE A 108 -10.31 -26.16 -14.82
CA ILE A 108 -10.67 -25.42 -16.06
C ILE A 108 -9.63 -25.58 -17.17
N GLY A 109 -8.46 -26.17 -16.88
CA GLY A 109 -7.34 -26.27 -17.78
C GLY A 109 -6.52 -24.97 -17.88
N ASN A 110 -5.30 -25.10 -18.42
CA ASN A 110 -4.34 -23.99 -18.48
C ASN A 110 -4.82 -22.84 -19.37
N ASP A 111 -5.41 -23.15 -20.53
CA ASP A 111 -5.80 -22.14 -21.52
C ASP A 111 -6.91 -21.22 -21.00
N LYS A 112 -7.96 -21.79 -20.40
CA LYS A 112 -9.05 -21.02 -19.77
C LYS A 112 -8.56 -20.25 -18.53
N PHE A 113 -7.59 -20.81 -17.80
CA PHE A 113 -6.97 -20.09 -16.69
C PHE A 113 -6.21 -18.86 -17.16
N GLN A 114 -5.45 -18.95 -18.26
CA GLN A 114 -4.76 -17.80 -18.85
C GLN A 114 -5.73 -16.72 -19.33
N GLU A 115 -6.82 -17.11 -20.01
CA GLU A 115 -7.87 -16.18 -20.43
C GLU A 115 -8.51 -15.47 -19.22
N LEU A 116 -8.79 -16.20 -18.15
CA LEU A 116 -9.33 -15.64 -16.91
C LEU A 116 -8.35 -14.63 -16.26
N GLN A 117 -7.05 -14.91 -16.26
CA GLN A 117 -6.04 -13.99 -15.74
C GLN A 117 -5.96 -12.71 -16.59
N ALA A 118 -5.98 -12.83 -17.91
CA ALA A 118 -6.00 -11.68 -18.81
C ALA A 118 -7.22 -10.78 -18.57
N LYS A 119 -8.42 -11.38 -18.41
CA LYS A 119 -9.65 -10.64 -18.07
C LYS A 119 -9.55 -9.91 -16.71
N ARG A 120 -8.91 -10.54 -15.72
CA ARG A 120 -8.68 -9.91 -14.41
C ARG A 120 -7.75 -8.71 -14.51
N ILE A 121 -6.64 -8.83 -15.23
CA ILE A 121 -5.68 -7.75 -15.45
C ILE A 121 -6.36 -6.58 -16.17
N ALA A 122 -7.07 -6.84 -17.26
CA ALA A 122 -7.79 -5.82 -18.02
C ALA A 122 -8.84 -5.08 -17.17
N ARG A 123 -9.54 -5.79 -16.28
CA ARG A 123 -10.48 -5.18 -15.32
C ARG A 123 -9.76 -4.24 -14.37
N LEU A 124 -8.66 -4.69 -13.75
CA LEU A 124 -7.88 -3.89 -12.81
C LEU A 124 -7.29 -2.64 -13.47
N GLU A 125 -6.80 -2.74 -14.71
CA GLU A 125 -6.30 -1.60 -15.47
C GLU A 125 -7.41 -0.58 -15.76
N ASN A 126 -8.61 -1.04 -16.13
CA ASN A 126 -9.75 -0.17 -16.35
C ASN A 126 -10.20 0.54 -15.07
N GLU A 127 -10.27 -0.18 -13.95
CA GLU A 127 -10.57 0.40 -12.63
C GLU A 127 -9.51 1.44 -12.23
N ASN A 128 -8.23 1.12 -12.37
CA ASN A 128 -7.14 2.05 -12.10
C ASN A 128 -7.21 3.30 -12.99
N ARG A 129 -7.56 3.14 -14.28
CA ARG A 129 -7.76 4.26 -15.21
C ARG A 129 -8.93 5.14 -14.77
N ARG A 130 -10.06 4.55 -14.36
CA ARG A 130 -11.21 5.29 -13.84
C ARG A 130 -10.87 6.05 -12.55
N LEU A 131 -10.14 5.43 -11.63
CA LEU A 131 -9.68 6.07 -10.40
C LEU A 131 -8.78 7.28 -10.69
N LYS A 132 -7.82 7.14 -11.62
CA LYS A 132 -6.96 8.26 -12.06
C LYS A 132 -7.79 9.41 -12.64
N MET A 133 -8.70 9.10 -13.56
CA MET A 133 -9.60 10.11 -14.16
C MET A 133 -10.47 10.81 -13.12
N ASN A 134 -10.99 10.07 -12.13
CA ASN A 134 -11.81 10.63 -11.06
C ASN A 134 -10.99 11.52 -10.12
N ALA A 135 -9.76 11.11 -9.76
CA ALA A 135 -8.85 11.92 -8.97
C ALA A 135 -8.47 13.23 -9.69
N GLU A 136 -8.22 13.17 -11.01
CA GLU A 136 -7.96 14.35 -11.84
C GLU A 136 -9.17 15.29 -11.91
N LYS A 137 -10.38 14.74 -12.08
CA LYS A 137 -11.62 15.52 -12.06
C LYS A 137 -11.88 16.17 -10.70
N GLN A 138 -11.60 15.48 -9.60
CA GLN A 138 -11.72 16.03 -8.25
C GLN A 138 -10.66 17.11 -7.96
N GLY A 139 -9.42 16.91 -8.41
CA GLY A 139 -8.35 17.92 -8.32
C GLY A 139 -8.64 19.19 -9.13
N ARG A 140 -9.31 19.07 -10.28
CA ARG A 140 -9.75 20.23 -11.09
C ARG A 140 -10.98 20.97 -10.52
N ARG A 141 -11.75 20.35 -9.63
CA ARG A 141 -12.94 20.95 -8.99
C ARG A 141 -12.61 21.89 -7.81
N HIS A 142 -11.36 21.91 -7.32
CA HIS A 142 -10.88 22.87 -6.32
C HIS A 142 -9.70 23.73 -6.84
N PRO A 143 -9.92 24.63 -7.81
CA PRO A 143 -8.88 25.58 -8.25
C PRO A 143 -8.65 26.76 -7.28
N GLY A 144 -9.39 26.85 -6.17
CA GLY A 144 -9.49 28.06 -5.34
C GLY A 144 -8.43 28.28 -4.25
N MET A 145 -7.49 27.37 -3.99
CA MET A 145 -6.50 27.54 -2.90
C MET A 145 -5.04 27.68 -3.34
N ALA A 146 -4.77 27.89 -4.63
CA ALA A 146 -3.40 28.03 -5.14
C ALA A 146 -2.92 29.50 -5.24
N LYS A 147 -3.72 30.50 -4.85
CA LYS A 147 -3.44 31.93 -5.12
C LYS A 147 -3.03 32.80 -3.92
N HIS A 148 -2.57 32.26 -2.79
CA HIS A 148 -2.07 33.07 -1.67
C HIS A 148 -0.70 32.66 -1.13
N LYS A 149 0.27 32.36 -2.00
CA LYS A 149 1.67 32.16 -1.58
C LYS A 149 2.72 32.88 -2.41
N LYS A 150 2.32 33.88 -3.19
CA LYS A 150 3.24 34.85 -3.80
C LYS A 150 2.72 36.25 -3.55
N GLN A 151 2.97 36.76 -2.35
CA GLN A 151 3.15 38.17 -2.02
C GLN A 151 3.22 38.28 -0.49
N ALA A 152 4.43 38.20 0.03
CA ALA A 152 4.84 38.86 1.25
C ALA A 152 6.34 39.12 1.08
N ASN A 153 6.69 40.40 1.20
CA ASN A 153 8.04 40.97 1.07
C ASN A 153 9.07 40.25 1.93
#